data_AF-A0A9E0BDR2-F1
#
_entry.id   AF-A0A9E0BDR2-F1
#
_cell.length_a   1.000
_cell.length_b   1.000
_cell.length_c   1.000
_cell.angle_alpha   90.00
_cell.angle_beta   90.00
_cell.angle_gamma   90.00
#
_symmetry.space_group_name_H-M   'P 1'
#
loop_
_entity.id
_entity.type
_entity.pdbx_description
1 polymer ?
#
loop_
_entity_poly.entity_id
_entity_poly.type
_entity_poly.pdbx_seq_one_letter_code
_entity_poly.pdbx_strand_id
1 'polypeptide(L)'
;ELVKEGYVEEQIMKRGVIVRHLLLPACVKDSKAVIKYLYDTYKDDIYISIMNQYTPINRIKEYDNLNRRVTKKEYDEVVDYAIELGVVNGFIQEGGTADESFIPEFDYTGLL
;
A
#
# COMPACT_ATOMS: atom_id res chain seq x y z
N GLU A 1 -18.02 -12.84 -11.98
CA GLU A 1 -16.71 -13.49 -12.27
C GLU A 1 -15.61 -12.57 -11.80
N LEU A 2 -14.54 -13.11 -11.18
CA LEU A 2 -13.31 -12.34 -10.97
C LEU A 2 -12.80 -11.93 -12.36
N VAL A 3 -12.50 -10.63 -12.52
CA VAL A 3 -11.85 -10.14 -13.74
C VAL A 3 -10.51 -10.83 -13.82
N LYS A 4 -10.35 -11.74 -14.78
CA LYS A 4 -9.13 -12.55 -14.92
C LYS A 4 -7.93 -11.73 -15.39
N GLU A 5 -8.16 -10.65 -16.14
CA GLU A 5 -7.07 -9.81 -16.63
C GLU A 5 -7.46 -8.33 -16.62
N GLY A 6 -6.54 -7.50 -16.09
CA GLY A 6 -6.67 -6.06 -16.09
C GLY A 6 -6.61 -5.46 -17.50
N TYR A 7 -7.36 -4.40 -17.74
CA TYR A 7 -7.31 -3.59 -18.96
C TYR A 7 -6.97 -2.16 -18.56
N VAL A 8 -5.84 -1.67 -19.05
CA VAL A 8 -5.38 -0.28 -18.89
C VAL A 8 -5.37 0.39 -20.25
N GLU A 9 -6.03 1.53 -20.35
CA GLU A 9 -6.09 2.35 -21.57
C GLU A 9 -5.77 3.77 -21.16
N GLU A 10 -4.85 4.42 -21.89
CA GLU A 10 -4.42 5.80 -21.61
C GLU A 10 -3.98 6.00 -20.13
N GLN A 11 -3.24 5.04 -19.57
CA GLN A 11 -2.78 5.04 -18.16
C GLN A 11 -3.90 4.95 -17.11
N ILE A 12 -5.14 4.68 -17.51
CA ILE A 12 -6.28 4.53 -16.61
C ILE A 12 -6.73 3.06 -16.64
N MET A 13 -6.83 2.43 -15.47
CA MET A 13 -7.42 1.10 -15.36
C MET A 13 -8.92 1.17 -15.66
N LYS A 14 -9.35 0.48 -16.72
CA LYS A 14 -10.75 0.39 -17.16
C LYS A 14 -11.46 -0.86 -16.62
N ARG A 15 -10.70 -1.93 -16.37
CA ARG A 15 -11.18 -3.21 -15.83
C ARG A 15 -10.05 -3.88 -15.06
N GLY A 16 -10.32 -4.52 -13.92
CA GLY A 16 -9.29 -5.20 -13.12
C GLY A 16 -9.47 -4.99 -11.63
N VAL A 17 -8.52 -5.50 -10.85
CA VAL A 17 -8.47 -5.32 -9.39
C VAL A 17 -7.08 -4.82 -9.00
N ILE A 18 -7.04 -3.74 -8.22
CA ILE A 18 -5.83 -3.25 -7.56
C ILE A 18 -5.99 -3.50 -6.07
N VAL A 19 -5.13 -4.32 -5.49
CA VAL A 19 -5.05 -4.51 -4.05
C VAL A 19 -4.05 -3.50 -3.49
N ARG A 20 -4.54 -2.59 -2.66
CA ARG A 20 -3.72 -1.58 -1.99
C ARG A 20 -3.28 -2.10 -0.62
N HIS A 21 -2.01 -2.43 -0.49
CA HIS A 21 -1.41 -2.91 0.75
C HIS A 21 -0.70 -1.75 1.47
N LEU A 22 -1.29 -1.29 2.58
CA LEU A 22 -0.66 -0.29 3.44
C LEU A 22 0.33 -0.97 4.39
N LEU A 23 1.61 -0.68 4.23
CA LEU A 23 2.63 -1.09 5.17
C LEU A 23 2.49 -0.28 6.47
N LEU A 24 2.46 -0.97 7.60
CA LEU A 24 2.50 -0.38 8.93
C LEU A 24 3.93 -0.47 9.51
N PRO A 25 4.33 0.50 10.34
CA PRO A 25 5.63 0.46 11.03
C PRO A 25 5.77 -0.83 11.84
N ALA A 26 6.98 -1.42 11.81
CA ALA A 26 7.32 -2.70 12.46
C ALA A 26 6.58 -3.95 11.94
N CYS A 27 5.75 -3.85 10.89
CA CYS A 27 4.98 -4.96 10.32
C CYS A 27 5.54 -5.47 8.97
N VAL A 28 6.85 -5.42 8.77
CA VAL A 28 7.52 -5.87 7.53
C VAL A 28 7.24 -7.35 7.26
N LYS A 29 7.38 -8.21 8.28
CA LYS A 29 7.17 -9.65 8.16
C LYS A 29 5.73 -9.98 7.73
N ASP A 30 4.76 -9.32 8.36
CA ASP A 30 3.34 -9.54 8.05
C ASP A 30 3.03 -9.05 6.63
N SER A 31 3.60 -7.93 6.21
CA SER A 31 3.45 -7.41 4.86
C SER A 31 4.01 -8.35 3.81
N LYS A 32 5.18 -8.94 4.05
CA LYS A 32 5.75 -9.98 3.18
C LYS A 32 4.84 -11.21 3.09
N ALA A 33 4.26 -11.65 4.21
CA ALA A 33 3.33 -12.77 4.23
C ALA A 33 2.05 -12.48 3.41
N VAL A 34 1.49 -11.28 3.53
CA VAL A 34 0.32 -10.84 2.74
C VAL A 34 0.68 -10.78 1.25
N ILE A 35 1.80 -10.18 0.88
CA ILE A 35 2.26 -10.12 -0.52
C ILE A 35 2.44 -11.52 -1.09
N LYS A 36 3.07 -12.42 -0.32
CA LYS A 36 3.22 -13.83 -0.72
C LYS A 36 1.88 -14.50 -0.97
N TYR A 37 0.93 -14.33 -0.05
CA TYR A 37 -0.42 -14.87 -0.21
C TYR A 37 -1.10 -14.34 -1.47
N LEU A 38 -1.06 -13.03 -1.70
CA LEU A 38 -1.67 -12.39 -2.87
C LEU A 38 -1.04 -12.91 -4.16
N TYR A 39 0.29 -12.99 -4.21
CA TYR A 39 1.01 -13.51 -5.37
C TYR A 39 0.73 -14.99 -5.62
N ASP A 40 0.74 -15.84 -4.60
CA ASP A 40 0.49 -17.27 -4.78
C ASP A 40 -0.96 -17.57 -5.18
N THR A 41 -1.91 -16.75 -4.72
CA THR A 41 -3.35 -16.95 -4.96
C THR A 41 -3.80 -16.38 -6.31
N TYR A 42 -3.31 -15.20 -6.67
CA TYR A 42 -3.85 -14.43 -7.80
C TYR A 42 -2.81 -14.15 -8.89
N LYS A 43 -1.51 -14.28 -8.60
CA LYS A 43 -0.42 -14.02 -9.56
C LYS A 43 -0.64 -12.69 -10.31
N ASP A 44 -0.83 -12.78 -11.62
CA ASP A 44 -0.93 -11.65 -12.54
C ASP A 44 -2.37 -11.16 -12.75
N ASP A 45 -3.37 -11.83 -12.15
CA ASP A 45 -4.80 -11.44 -12.23
C ASP A 45 -5.09 -10.14 -11.45
N ILE A 46 -4.17 -9.72 -10.56
CA ILE A 46 -4.28 -8.50 -9.77
C ILE A 46 -3.05 -7.62 -9.90
N TYR A 47 -3.23 -6.34 -9.60
CA TYR A 47 -2.15 -5.40 -9.35
C TYR A 47 -1.95 -5.22 -7.85
N ILE A 48 -0.71 -5.18 -7.39
CA ILE A 48 -0.38 -4.95 -5.98
C ILE A 48 0.22 -3.55 -5.84
N SER A 49 -0.46 -2.67 -5.12
CA SER A 49 0.05 -1.34 -4.76
C SER A 49 0.57 -1.35 -3.33
N ILE A 50 1.89 -1.25 -3.16
CA ILE A 50 2.55 -1.25 -1.85
C ILE A 50 2.75 0.20 -1.41
N MET A 51 2.08 0.59 -0.33
CA MET A 51 2.03 1.97 0.15
C MET A 51 2.75 2.11 1.50
N ASN A 52 3.44 3.24 1.69
CA ASN A 52 4.09 3.63 2.96
C ASN A 52 3.44 4.86 3.61
N GLN A 53 2.21 5.21 3.20
CA GLN A 53 1.49 6.44 3.57
C GLN A 53 0.84 6.39 4.96
N TYR A 54 1.48 5.71 5.91
CA TYR A 54 0.98 5.66 7.28
C TYR A 54 1.39 6.93 8.04
N THR A 55 0.40 7.74 8.40
CA THR A 55 0.59 8.92 9.25
C THR A 55 0.15 8.62 10.69
N PRO A 56 1.06 8.70 11.67
CA PRO A 56 0.72 8.50 13.07
C PRO A 56 -0.37 9.45 13.55
N ILE A 57 -1.31 8.94 14.35
CA ILE A 57 -2.43 9.73 14.88
C ILE A 57 -2.22 9.92 16.39
N ASN A 58 -2.33 11.15 16.87
CA ASN A 58 -2.12 11.49 18.29
C ASN A 58 -3.05 10.78 19.29
N ARG A 59 -4.12 10.14 18.81
CA ARG A 59 -5.14 9.47 19.63
C ARG A 59 -4.78 8.04 20.05
N ILE A 60 -3.72 7.46 19.48
CA ILE A 60 -3.31 6.06 19.69
C ILE A 60 -1.91 5.96 20.31
N LYS A 61 -1.54 6.95 21.14
CA LYS A 61 -0.20 7.08 21.74
C LYS A 61 0.20 5.90 22.60
N GLU A 62 -0.75 5.12 23.09
CA GLU A 62 -0.50 3.90 23.86
C GLU A 62 0.13 2.77 23.03
N TYR A 63 0.13 2.87 21.70
CA TYR A 63 0.75 1.90 20.79
C TYR A 63 2.08 2.45 20.23
N ASP A 64 3.17 2.23 20.97
CA ASP A 64 4.51 2.74 20.61
C ASP A 64 4.97 2.38 19.20
N ASN A 65 4.61 1.19 18.72
CA ASN A 65 4.95 0.73 17.37
C ASN A 65 4.24 1.53 16.26
N LEU A 66 3.08 2.11 16.54
CA LEU A 66 2.28 2.90 15.61
C LEU A 66 2.54 4.42 15.72
N ASN A 67 3.33 4.86 16.69
CA ASN A 67 3.64 6.29 16.89
C ASN A 67 4.72 6.84 15.95
N ARG A 68 5.03 6.13 14.86
CA ARG A 68 6.04 6.54 13.88
C ARG A 68 5.62 6.20 12.46
N ARG A 69 6.19 6.91 11.50
CA ARG A 69 6.05 6.55 10.08
C ARG A 69 6.85 5.28 9.77
N VAL A 70 6.48 4.64 8.67
CA VAL A 70 7.28 3.58 8.06
C VAL A 70 8.61 4.17 7.64
N THR A 71 9.71 3.51 8.01
CA THR A 71 11.04 3.94 7.58
C THR A 71 11.28 3.54 6.13
N LYS A 72 12.16 4.27 5.43
CA LYS A 72 12.55 3.92 4.06
C LYS A 72 13.06 2.47 3.96
N LYS A 73 13.88 2.04 4.92
CA LYS A 73 14.40 0.67 5.00
C LYS A 73 13.30 -0.39 5.08
N GLU A 74 12.29 -0.18 5.92
CA GLU A 74 11.16 -1.12 6.05
C GLU A 74 10.37 -1.21 4.73
N TYR A 75 10.19 -0.07 4.05
CA TYR A 75 9.50 -0.05 2.77
C TYR A 75 10.29 -0.74 1.66
N ASP A 76 11.56 -0.37 1.50
CA ASP A 76 12.47 -0.95 0.51
C ASP A 76 12.55 -2.47 0.70
N GLU A 77 12.64 -2.96 1.95
CA GLU A 77 12.70 -4.40 2.25
C GLU A 77 11.43 -5.16 1.80
N VAL A 78 10.26 -4.53 1.85
CA VAL A 78 8.99 -5.12 1.38
C VAL A 78 8.89 -5.08 -0.15
N VAL A 79 9.36 -4.00 -0.76
CA VAL A 79 9.43 -3.86 -2.22
C VAL A 79 10.40 -4.86 -2.84
N ASP A 80 11.61 -4.95 -2.30
CA ASP A 80 12.63 -5.91 -2.75
C ASP A 80 12.11 -7.34 -2.67
N TYR A 81 11.42 -7.68 -1.58
CA TYR A 81 10.79 -9.00 -1.45
C TYR A 81 9.72 -9.27 -2.51
N ALA A 82 8.89 -8.28 -2.85
CA ALA A 82 7.89 -8.44 -3.90
C ALA A 82 8.55 -8.67 -5.28
N ILE A 83 9.66 -7.97 -5.54
CA ILE A 83 10.47 -8.13 -6.76
C ILE A 83 11.10 -9.53 -6.81
N GLU A 84 11.75 -9.97 -5.72
CA GLU A 84 12.34 -11.31 -5.59
C GLU A 84 11.32 -12.43 -5.77
N LEU A 85 10.09 -12.22 -5.31
CA LEU A 85 8.99 -13.16 -5.46
C LEU A 85 8.49 -13.27 -6.91
N GLY A 86 8.77 -12.27 -7.75
CA GLY A 86 8.39 -12.23 -9.16
C GLY A 86 7.09 -11.47 -9.44
N VAL A 87 6.71 -10.53 -8.57
CA VAL A 87 5.57 -9.63 -8.83
C VAL A 87 5.91 -8.69 -9.98
N VAL A 88 5.17 -8.78 -11.10
CA VAL A 88 5.36 -7.91 -12.27
C VAL A 88 4.38 -6.73 -12.30
N ASN A 89 3.18 -6.91 -11.75
CA ASN A 89 2.10 -5.91 -11.74
C ASN A 89 2.11 -5.11 -10.42
N GLY A 90 3.22 -4.43 -10.13
CA GLY A 90 3.43 -3.68 -8.89
C GLY A 90 3.35 -2.16 -9.05
N PHE A 91 2.67 -1.48 -8.12
CA PHE A 91 2.81 -0.03 -7.94
C PHE A 91 3.58 0.25 -6.66
N ILE A 92 4.70 0.97 -6.80
CA ILE A 92 5.54 1.44 -5.70
C ILE A 92 5.60 2.97 -5.71
N GLN A 93 5.95 3.55 -4.56
CA GLN A 93 5.94 4.99 -4.33
C GLN A 93 7.36 5.44 -3.97
N GLU A 94 7.85 6.49 -4.65
CA GLU A 94 9.05 7.19 -4.20
C GLU A 94 8.74 7.98 -2.92
N GLY A 95 9.73 8.14 -2.03
CA GLY A 95 9.53 8.66 -0.67
C GLY A 95 8.88 10.05 -0.57
N GLY A 96 8.39 10.40 0.63
CA GLY A 96 7.75 11.70 0.90
C GLY A 96 6.21 11.69 0.80
N THR A 97 5.59 10.51 0.68
CA THR A 97 4.16 10.32 0.44
C THR A 97 3.27 10.27 1.69
N ALA A 98 3.87 10.29 2.88
CA ALA A 98 3.16 10.22 4.17
C ALA A 98 3.16 11.58 4.88
N ASP A 99 2.79 12.66 4.20
CA ASP A 99 2.73 14.00 4.80
C ASP A 99 1.36 14.25 5.49
N GLU A 100 1.35 15.02 6.58
CA GLU A 100 0.12 15.38 7.29
C GLU A 100 -0.82 16.25 6.44
N SER A 101 -0.26 16.96 5.44
CA SER A 101 -1.02 17.72 4.45
C SER A 101 -2.01 16.91 3.61
N PHE A 102 -1.91 15.58 3.63
CA PHE A 102 -2.88 14.69 2.97
C PHE A 102 -4.07 14.31 3.85
N ILE A 103 -4.09 14.69 5.13
CA ILE A 103 -5.23 14.49 6.01
C ILE A 103 -6.19 15.67 5.79
N PRO A 104 -7.41 15.45 5.25
CA PRO A 104 -8.40 16.52 5.16
C PRO A 104 -8.73 17.08 6.54
N GLU A 105 -9.09 18.35 6.63
CA GLU A 105 -9.46 19.01 7.90
C GLU A 105 -10.68 18.34 8.59
N PHE A 106 -11.50 17.58 7.83
CA PHE A 106 -12.73 16.93 8.31
C PHE A 106 -13.61 17.88 9.15
N ASP A 107 -13.65 19.15 8.76
CA ASP A 107 -14.31 20.25 9.46
C ASP A 107 -15.76 20.47 9.01
N TYR A 108 -16.31 19.54 8.23
CA TYR A 108 -17.64 19.60 7.61
C TYR A 108 -17.83 20.78 6.63
N THR A 109 -16.77 21.51 6.29
CA THR A 109 -16.84 22.60 5.32
C THR A 109 -17.16 22.04 3.92
N GLY A 110 -18.15 22.63 3.24
CA GLY A 110 -18.62 22.17 1.92
C GLY A 110 -19.76 21.15 1.95
N LEU A 111 -20.28 20.78 3.12
CA LEU A 111 -21.56 20.08 3.25
C LEU A 111 -22.72 21.10 3.29
N LEU A 112 -23.25 21.46 2.12
CA LEU A 112 -24.52 22.20 1.94
C LEU A 112 -25.27 21.63 0.73
#